data_AF-A0A7S2E2B0-F1
#
_entry.id   AF-A0A7S2E2B0-F1
#
_cell.length_a   1.000
_cell.length_b   1.000
_cell.length_c   1.000
_cell.angle_alpha   90.00
_cell.angle_beta   90.00
_cell.angle_gamma   90.00
#
_symmetry.space_group_name_H-M   'P 1'
#
loop_
_entity.id
_entity.type
_entity.pdbx_description
1 polymer ?
#
loop_
_entity_poly.entity_id
_entity_poly.type
_entity_poly.pdbx_seq_one_letter_code
_entity_poly.pdbx_strand_id
1 'polypeptide(L)'
;RSQHSKGGTYVVNCERPRAMIGSLEVVSSEAAEAFLRKRHRCVDELRANHVEGLMAEDPFFSACLDRLGVQPIDGYSLLSDRRCRASPCTDTSKSALGGFQDPNSWVQCWGKSL
;
A
#
# COMPACT_ATOMS: atom_id res chain seq x y z
N ARG A 1 18.99 -19.38 -1.71
CA ARG A 1 18.55 -19.49 -3.13
C ARG A 1 17.59 -18.33 -3.37
N SER A 2 18.07 -17.18 -3.85
CA SER A 2 17.23 -15.99 -4.05
C SER A 2 16.42 -16.16 -5.34
N GLN A 3 15.10 -16.28 -5.23
CA GLN A 3 14.21 -16.15 -6.37
C GLN A 3 14.15 -14.67 -6.73
N HIS A 4 14.84 -14.25 -7.80
CA HIS A 4 14.62 -12.93 -8.39
C HIS A 4 13.16 -12.87 -8.87
N SER A 5 12.35 -12.00 -8.27
CA SER A 5 10.98 -11.78 -8.71
C SER A 5 11.00 -11.13 -10.09
N LYS A 6 10.36 -11.75 -11.09
CA LYS A 6 10.32 -11.24 -12.48
C LYS A 6 9.44 -9.98 -12.66
N GLY A 7 9.20 -9.20 -11.61
CA GLY A 7 8.29 -8.05 -11.61
C GLY A 7 8.46 -7.07 -10.45
N GLY A 8 9.56 -7.13 -9.70
CA GLY A 8 9.78 -6.24 -8.56
C GLY A 8 9.00 -6.62 -7.29
N THR A 9 8.92 -5.67 -6.37
CA THR A 9 8.24 -5.79 -5.06
C THR A 9 7.35 -4.60 -4.74
N TYR A 10 6.40 -4.80 -3.84
CA TYR A 10 5.62 -3.74 -3.18
C TYR A 10 5.47 -4.02 -1.70
N VAL A 11 5.21 -2.99 -0.89
CA VAL A 11 5.12 -3.11 0.56
C VAL A 11 3.68 -3.25 1.03
N VAL A 12 3.43 -4.29 1.82
CA VAL A 12 2.21 -4.48 2.61
C VAL A 12 2.42 -3.80 3.96
N ASN A 13 1.86 -2.60 4.14
CA ASN A 13 2.06 -1.78 5.33
C ASN A 13 0.99 -2.03 6.41
N CYS A 14 -0.01 -2.87 6.15
CA CYS A 14 -1.00 -3.30 7.14
C CYS A 14 -1.14 -4.82 7.26
N GLU A 15 -1.15 -5.31 8.49
CA GLU A 15 -1.26 -6.74 8.80
C GLU A 15 -2.73 -7.22 8.84
N ARG A 16 -3.66 -6.37 9.29
CA ARG A 16 -5.08 -6.70 9.47
C ARG A 16 -5.99 -5.54 9.07
N PRO A 17 -6.61 -5.58 7.87
CA PRO A 17 -6.43 -6.61 6.82
C PRO A 17 -5.01 -6.59 6.24
N ARG A 18 -4.52 -7.74 5.74
CA ARG A 18 -3.21 -7.82 5.06
C ARG A 18 -3.30 -7.06 3.74
N ALA A 19 -2.86 -5.81 3.72
CA ALA A 19 -2.99 -4.91 2.58
C ALA A 19 -1.92 -3.81 2.58
N MET A 20 -1.68 -3.22 1.42
CA MET A 20 -1.12 -1.87 1.32
C MET A 20 -2.27 -0.89 1.50
N ILE A 21 -2.12 0.08 2.40
CA ILE A 21 -3.15 1.06 2.74
C ILE A 21 -2.65 2.51 2.65
N GLY A 22 -3.53 3.37 2.15
CA GLY A 22 -3.48 4.82 1.99
C GLY A 22 -2.14 5.51 2.15
N SER A 23 -1.99 6.31 3.21
CA SER A 23 -0.97 7.36 3.40
C SER A 23 0.50 6.99 3.20
N LEU A 24 0.81 5.74 2.85
CA LEU A 24 2.10 5.29 2.36
C LEU A 24 1.97 4.10 1.41
N GLU A 25 2.19 4.29 0.13
CA GLU A 25 2.27 3.21 -0.86
C GLU A 25 3.69 3.10 -1.40
N VAL A 26 4.37 1.97 -1.14
CA VAL A 26 5.77 1.78 -1.53
C VAL A 26 5.87 0.65 -2.53
N VAL A 27 6.32 0.99 -3.73
CA VAL A 27 6.52 0.08 -4.85
C VAL A 27 7.92 0.25 -5.43
N SER A 28 8.55 -0.85 -5.82
CA SER A 28 9.79 -0.80 -6.62
C SER A 28 9.52 -0.22 -8.01
N SER A 29 10.54 0.34 -8.64
CA SER A 29 10.45 0.84 -10.02
C SER A 29 10.00 -0.25 -10.99
N GLU A 30 10.52 -1.47 -10.84
CA GLU A 30 10.14 -2.63 -11.66
C GLU A 30 8.66 -3.00 -11.49
N ALA A 31 8.13 -2.92 -10.27
CA ALA A 31 6.71 -3.16 -9.98
C ALA A 31 5.82 -2.08 -10.61
N ALA A 32 6.20 -0.81 -10.47
CA ALA A 32 5.49 0.31 -11.08
C ALA A 32 5.45 0.18 -12.61
N GLU A 33 6.59 -0.15 -13.22
CA GLU A 33 6.64 -0.39 -14.66
C GLU A 33 5.83 -1.62 -15.10
N ALA A 34 5.85 -2.70 -14.31
CA ALA A 34 5.04 -3.89 -14.57
C ALA A 34 3.55 -3.53 -14.56
N PHE A 35 3.10 -2.74 -13.59
CA PHE A 35 1.75 -2.21 -13.52
C PHE A 35 1.42 -1.35 -14.74
N LEU A 36 2.22 -0.32 -15.04
CA LEU A 36 1.96 0.59 -16.17
C LEU A 36 1.84 -0.14 -17.52
N ARG A 37 2.69 -1.14 -17.77
CA ARG A 37 2.68 -1.91 -19.02
C ARG A 37 1.52 -2.91 -19.10
N LYS A 38 1.11 -3.49 -17.98
CA LYS A 38 0.21 -4.66 -17.96
C LYS A 38 -1.11 -4.43 -17.22
N ARG A 39 -1.41 -3.21 -16.75
CA ARG A 39 -2.65 -2.90 -15.98
C ARG A 39 -3.93 -3.34 -16.69
N HIS A 40 -3.96 -3.27 -18.02
CA HIS A 40 -5.12 -3.68 -18.81
C HIS A 40 -5.49 -5.14 -18.54
N ARG A 41 -4.51 -6.05 -18.43
CA ARG A 41 -4.75 -7.46 -18.11
C ARG A 41 -5.45 -7.64 -16.77
N CYS A 42 -4.97 -6.92 -15.75
CA CYS A 42 -5.62 -6.94 -14.44
C CYS A 42 -7.05 -6.40 -14.53
N VAL A 43 -7.25 -5.25 -15.17
CA VAL A 43 -8.57 -4.63 -15.31
C VAL A 43 -9.54 -5.55 -16.04
N ASP A 44 -9.10 -6.20 -17.12
CA ASP A 44 -9.90 -7.16 -17.88
C ASP A 44 -10.28 -8.37 -17.02
N GLU A 45 -9.36 -8.88 -16.20
CA GLU A 45 -9.65 -9.94 -15.22
C GLU A 45 -10.63 -9.48 -14.13
N LEU A 46 -10.49 -8.26 -13.59
CA LEU A 46 -11.42 -7.71 -12.59
C LEU A 46 -12.82 -7.49 -13.18
N ARG A 47 -12.91 -7.05 -14.43
CA ARG A 47 -14.16 -6.94 -15.20
C ARG A 47 -14.82 -8.29 -15.40
N ALA A 48 -14.06 -9.29 -15.86
CA ALA A 48 -14.57 -10.65 -16.07
C ALA A 48 -15.14 -11.24 -14.77
N ASN A 49 -14.55 -10.89 -13.62
CA ASN A 49 -15.02 -11.28 -12.30
C ASN A 49 -16.11 -10.36 -11.72
N HIS A 50 -16.59 -9.36 -12.45
CA HIS A 50 -17.62 -8.39 -12.02
C HIS A 50 -17.26 -7.64 -10.73
N VAL A 51 -15.97 -7.38 -10.50
CA VAL A 51 -15.46 -6.66 -9.32
C VAL A 51 -14.76 -5.35 -9.66
N GLU A 52 -14.72 -4.96 -10.95
CA GLU A 52 -14.27 -3.63 -11.36
C GLU A 52 -15.14 -2.55 -10.69
N GLY A 53 -14.52 -1.55 -10.08
CA GLY A 53 -15.21 -0.42 -9.43
C GLY A 53 -15.75 -0.71 -8.01
N LEU A 54 -15.64 -1.94 -7.51
CA LEU A 54 -16.00 -2.28 -6.12
C LEU A 54 -14.87 -2.03 -5.11
N MET A 55 -13.66 -1.75 -5.60
CA MET A 55 -12.46 -1.55 -4.80
C MET A 55 -12.11 -0.07 -4.69
N ALA A 56 -11.61 0.34 -3.53
CA ALA A 56 -10.87 1.60 -3.39
C ALA A 56 -9.51 1.51 -4.13
N GLU A 57 -8.81 2.64 -4.21
CA GLU A 57 -7.59 2.79 -5.01
C GLU A 57 -6.44 1.88 -4.53
N ASP A 58 -6.00 1.95 -3.27
CA ASP A 58 -4.91 1.10 -2.75
C ASP A 58 -5.19 -0.42 -2.85
N PRO A 59 -6.40 -0.92 -2.50
CA PRO A 59 -6.77 -2.31 -2.73
C PRO A 59 -6.79 -2.72 -4.20
N PHE A 60 -7.24 -1.85 -5.09
CA PHE A 60 -7.19 -2.09 -6.54
C PHE A 60 -5.74 -2.20 -7.02
N PHE A 61 -4.88 -1.28 -6.61
CA PHE A 61 -3.48 -1.27 -7.02
C PHE A 61 -2.75 -2.54 -6.55
N SER A 62 -2.92 -2.91 -5.28
CA SER A 62 -2.36 -4.15 -4.70
C SER A 62 -2.88 -5.39 -5.43
N ALA A 63 -4.20 -5.48 -5.66
CA ALA A 63 -4.83 -6.61 -6.34
C ALA A 63 -4.33 -6.78 -7.78
N CYS A 64 -3.96 -5.68 -8.44
CA CYS A 64 -3.32 -5.73 -9.75
C CYS A 64 -1.86 -6.15 -9.68
N LEU A 65 -1.09 -5.64 -8.73
CA LEU A 65 0.30 -6.04 -8.54
C LEU A 65 0.41 -7.56 -8.28
N ASP A 66 -0.49 -8.11 -7.47
CA ASP A 66 -0.57 -9.56 -7.20
C ASP A 66 -0.83 -10.37 -8.47
N ARG A 67 -1.83 -9.97 -9.28
CA ARG A 67 -2.17 -10.62 -10.57
C ARG A 67 -1.03 -10.56 -11.58
N LEU A 68 -0.23 -9.49 -11.52
CA LEU A 68 0.94 -9.31 -12.37
C LEU A 68 2.18 -10.05 -11.86
N GLY A 69 2.08 -10.75 -10.71
CA GLY A 69 3.15 -11.54 -10.10
C GLY A 69 4.20 -10.72 -9.36
N VAL A 70 3.91 -9.45 -9.06
CA VAL A 70 4.77 -8.61 -8.23
C VAL A 70 4.74 -9.14 -6.79
N GLN A 71 5.89 -9.20 -6.15
CA GLN A 71 5.99 -9.83 -4.83
C GLN A 71 5.68 -8.84 -3.70
N PRO A 72 4.72 -9.16 -2.81
CA PRO A 72 4.55 -8.39 -1.58
C PRO A 72 5.72 -8.62 -0.62
N ILE A 73 6.12 -7.57 0.08
CA ILE A 73 7.01 -7.62 1.25
C ILE A 73 6.34 -6.95 2.44
N ASP A 74 6.57 -7.48 3.64
CA ASP A 74 5.90 -6.99 4.84
C ASP A 74 6.62 -5.74 5.39
N GLY A 75 5.85 -4.66 5.62
CA GLY A 75 6.36 -3.37 6.11
C GLY A 75 5.48 -2.77 7.20
N TYR A 76 4.93 -3.61 8.09
CA TYR A 76 3.94 -3.21 9.11
C TYR A 76 4.42 -2.18 10.13
N SER A 77 5.73 -1.90 10.19
CA SER A 77 6.31 -0.90 11.08
C SER A 77 6.35 0.51 10.48
N LEU A 78 6.12 0.66 9.17
CA LEU A 78 6.35 1.92 8.46
C LEU A 78 5.22 2.95 8.66
N LEU A 79 3.99 2.47 8.85
CA LEU A 79 2.81 3.32 8.89
C LEU A 79 2.19 3.32 10.29
N SER A 80 1.89 4.52 10.81
CA SER A 80 0.97 4.70 11.93
C SER A 80 -0.41 5.06 11.38
N ASP A 81 -1.38 4.14 11.45
CA ASP A 81 -2.75 4.38 10.98
C ASP A 81 -3.75 3.64 11.88
N ARG A 82 -4.84 4.32 12.28
CA ARG A 82 -5.87 3.75 13.18
C ARG A 82 -6.62 2.56 12.57
N ARG A 83 -6.69 2.45 11.24
CA ARG A 83 -7.28 1.31 10.54
C ARG A 83 -6.44 0.05 10.67
N CYS A 84 -5.16 0.20 11.05
CA CYS A 84 -4.22 -0.91 11.13
C CYS A 84 -3.53 -0.98 12.48
N ARG A 85 -2.47 -0.18 12.67
CA ARG A 85 -1.69 -0.09 13.89
C ARG A 85 -1.42 1.38 14.17
N ALA A 86 -2.16 1.93 15.12
CA ALA A 86 -1.89 3.26 15.62
C ALA A 86 -0.58 3.28 16.42
N SER A 87 0.16 4.37 16.33
CA SER A 87 1.31 4.67 17.19
C SER A 87 1.24 6.13 17.64
N PRO A 88 1.84 6.48 18.79
CA PRO A 88 1.90 7.87 19.23
C PRO A 88 2.55 8.77 18.18
N CYS A 89 2.11 10.02 18.09
CA CYS A 89 2.72 11.01 17.20
C CYS A 89 4.20 11.29 17.49
N THR A 90 4.69 10.91 18.67
CA THR A 90 6.10 11.02 19.07
C THR A 90 6.94 9.81 18.65
N ASP A 91 6.34 8.79 18.04
CA ASP A 91 7.07 7.65 17.51
C ASP A 91 7.71 8.01 16.16
N THR A 92 8.95 8.47 16.22
CA THR A 92 9.75 8.89 15.06
C THR A 92 10.25 7.72 14.20
N SER A 93 9.96 6.46 14.57
CA SER A 93 10.28 5.30 13.72
C SER A 93 9.33 5.15 12.52
N LYS A 94 8.23 5.89 12.49
CA LYS A 94 7.19 5.82 11.46
C LYS A 94 7.57 6.68 10.25
N SER A 95 7.43 6.12 9.05
CA SER A 95 7.65 6.83 7.80
C SER A 95 6.45 7.65 7.35
N ALA A 96 5.24 7.30 7.81
CA ALA A 96 4.01 8.01 7.50
C ALA A 96 2.99 7.94 8.64
N LEU A 97 2.10 8.93 8.65
CA LEU A 97 1.00 9.08 9.62
C LEU A 97 -0.34 9.13 8.85
N GLY A 98 -1.26 8.24 9.19
CA GLY A 98 -2.58 8.10 8.58
C GLY A 98 -3.72 8.02 9.61
N GLY A 99 -4.96 7.93 9.11
CA GLY A 99 -6.16 7.77 9.94
C GLY A 99 -6.63 9.04 10.65
N PHE A 100 -6.42 10.22 10.04
CA PHE A 100 -6.91 11.51 10.55
C PHE A 100 -8.19 11.92 9.83
N GLN A 101 -9.09 12.58 10.56
CA GLN A 101 -10.39 13.03 10.04
C GLN A 101 -10.29 14.40 9.35
N ASP A 102 -9.26 15.18 9.67
CA ASP A 102 -9.05 16.52 9.16
C ASP A 102 -7.55 16.89 9.10
N PRO A 103 -7.18 17.88 8.28
CA PRO A 103 -5.79 18.30 8.12
C PRO A 103 -5.14 18.82 9.42
N ASN A 104 -5.88 19.51 10.30
CA ASN A 104 -5.29 20.09 11.51
C ASN A 104 -4.85 18.99 12.48
N SER A 105 -5.66 17.94 12.64
CA SER A 105 -5.30 16.77 13.45
C SER A 105 -4.02 16.09 12.93
N TRP A 106 -3.84 16.01 11.60
CA TRP A 106 -2.61 15.49 11.00
C TRP A 106 -1.41 16.40 11.26
N VAL A 107 -1.53 17.72 11.01
CA VAL A 107 -0.45 18.70 11.23
C VAL A 107 0.01 18.72 12.68
N GLN A 108 -0.92 18.66 13.65
CA GLN A 108 -0.59 18.58 15.07
C GLN A 108 0.17 17.30 15.44
N CYS A 109 -0.17 16.19 14.81
CA CYS A 109 0.54 14.93 15.01
C CYS A 109 1.94 14.99 14.40
N TRP A 110 2.05 15.47 13.16
CA TRP A 110 3.32 15.65 12.47
C TRP A 110 4.26 16.59 13.24
N GLY A 111 3.74 17.68 13.82
CA GLY A 111 4.55 18.58 14.66
C GLY A 111 5.16 17.94 15.91
N LYS A 112 4.68 16.77 16.35
CA LYS A 112 5.22 16.01 17.49
C LYS A 112 6.23 14.93 17.08
N SER A 113 6.37 14.65 15.78
CA SER A 113 7.33 13.68 15.23
C SER A 113 8.59 14.33 14.67
N LEU A 114 8.80 15.62 14.94
CA LEU A 114 10.00 16.39 14.63
C LEU A 114 11.04 16.30 15.75
#